data_AF-A0A382A6E9-F1
#
_entry.id   AF-A0A382A6E9-F1
#
_cell.length_a   1.000
_cell.length_b   1.000
_cell.length_c   1.000
_cell.angle_alpha   90.00
_cell.angle_beta   90.00
_cell.angle_gamma   90.00
#
_symmetry.space_group_name_H-M   'P 1'
#
loop_
_entity.id
_entity.type
_entity.pdbx_description
1 polymer ?
#
loop_
_entity_poly.entity_id
_entity_poly.type
_entity_poly.pdbx_seq_one_letter_code
_entity_poly.pdbx_strand_id
1 'polypeptide(L)'
;MVQRREGYISPEAMQAIGQKLDVSPGYVQSVMSFYTMYHTEPTGKYIILFCHNISCQLNGADDLFAYTGQKLGVIGGGTTKDSKFTLHKEECLAACCGAPMMRVNDTFHENLTKEKIDQILDSLP
;
A
#
# COMPACT_ATOMS: atom_id res chain seq x y z
N MET A 1 -5.05 -8.00 -12.88
CA MET A 1 -5.31 -7.22 -14.12
C MET A 1 -6.28 -6.09 -13.87
N VAL A 2 -7.47 -6.34 -13.30
CA VAL A 2 -8.46 -5.29 -12.96
C VAL A 2 -7.88 -4.22 -12.03
N GLN A 3 -7.40 -4.59 -10.85
CA GLN A 3 -6.81 -3.63 -9.89
C GLN A 3 -5.66 -2.80 -10.47
N ARG A 4 -4.79 -3.39 -11.31
CA ARG A 4 -3.71 -2.61 -11.96
C ARG A 4 -4.23 -1.55 -12.92
N ARG A 5 -5.41 -1.74 -13.49
CA ARG A 5 -6.05 -0.81 -14.43
C ARG A 5 -6.94 0.20 -13.72
N GLU A 6 -7.66 -0.23 -12.69
CA GLU A 6 -8.74 0.53 -12.03
C GLU A 6 -8.35 1.02 -10.62
N GLY A 7 -7.18 0.63 -10.09
CA GLY A 7 -6.68 1.00 -8.76
C GLY A 7 -7.23 0.12 -7.62
N TYR A 8 -8.47 -0.33 -7.76
CA TYR A 8 -9.17 -1.20 -6.82
C TYR A 8 -10.09 -2.17 -7.57
N ILE A 9 -10.81 -3.03 -6.84
CA ILE A 9 -11.75 -3.99 -7.41
C ILE A 9 -13.15 -3.66 -6.90
N SER A 10 -14.00 -3.18 -7.81
CA SER A 10 -15.39 -2.87 -7.48
C SER A 10 -16.27 -4.13 -7.39
N PRO A 11 -17.44 -4.06 -6.72
CA PRO A 11 -18.39 -5.18 -6.69
C PRO A 11 -18.81 -5.67 -8.08
N GLU A 12 -18.97 -4.76 -9.04
CA GLU A 12 -19.31 -5.08 -10.44
C GLU A 12 -18.16 -5.86 -11.11
N ALA A 13 -16.91 -5.45 -10.85
CA ALA A 13 -15.76 -6.19 -11.33
C ALA A 13 -15.65 -7.59 -10.70
N MET A 14 -16.00 -7.74 -9.42
CA MET A 14 -16.07 -9.06 -8.76
C MET A 14 -17.09 -9.98 -9.44
N GLN A 15 -18.26 -9.46 -9.80
CA GLN A 15 -19.27 -10.23 -10.54
C GLN A 15 -18.77 -10.66 -11.93
N ALA A 16 -18.14 -9.75 -12.67
CA ALA A 16 -17.58 -10.05 -13.98
C ALA A 16 -16.45 -11.09 -13.92
N ILE A 17 -15.61 -11.03 -12.87
CA ILE A 17 -14.57 -12.03 -12.61
C ILE A 17 -15.20 -13.40 -12.31
N GLY A 18 -16.23 -13.43 -11.45
CA GLY A 18 -16.95 -14.66 -11.12
C GLY A 18 -17.55 -15.34 -12.35
N GLN A 19 -18.22 -14.58 -13.20
CA GLN A 19 -18.79 -15.07 -14.46
C GLN A 19 -17.71 -15.63 -15.40
N LYS A 20 -16.57 -14.94 -15.52
CA LYS A 20 -15.49 -15.35 -16.42
C LYS A 20 -14.76 -16.62 -15.96
N LEU A 21 -14.71 -16.85 -14.64
CA LEU A 21 -14.02 -17.98 -14.03
C LEU A 21 -14.96 -19.13 -13.65
N ASP A 22 -16.26 -19.00 -13.95
CA ASP A 22 -17.31 -19.96 -13.57
C ASP A 22 -17.35 -20.25 -12.06
N VAL A 23 -17.23 -19.19 -11.26
CA VAL A 23 -17.30 -19.25 -9.79
C VAL A 23 -18.31 -18.23 -9.24
N SER A 24 -18.84 -18.49 -8.05
CA SER A 24 -19.79 -17.57 -7.43
C SER A 24 -19.12 -16.23 -7.05
N PRO A 25 -19.83 -15.09 -7.16
CA PRO A 25 -19.31 -13.81 -6.69
C PRO A 25 -18.90 -13.83 -5.21
N GLY A 26 -19.59 -14.62 -4.38
CA GLY A 26 -19.23 -14.80 -2.97
C GLY A 26 -17.88 -15.50 -2.77
N TYR A 27 -17.49 -16.41 -3.68
CA TYR A 27 -16.16 -17.01 -3.67
C TYR A 27 -15.08 -16.00 -4.07
N VAL A 28 -15.36 -15.13 -5.05
CA VAL A 28 -14.45 -14.04 -5.42
C VAL A 28 -14.24 -13.08 -4.24
N GLN A 29 -15.32 -12.72 -3.55
CA GLN A 29 -15.27 -11.86 -2.37
C GLN A 29 -14.47 -12.50 -1.22
N SER A 30 -14.61 -13.82 -1.00
CA SER A 30 -13.84 -14.49 0.06
C SER A 30 -12.33 -14.44 -0.21
N VAL A 31 -11.91 -14.68 -1.46
CA VAL A 31 -10.51 -14.55 -1.87
C VAL A 31 -10.00 -13.12 -1.69
N MET A 32 -10.80 -12.12 -2.05
CA MET A 32 -10.42 -10.72 -1.88
C MET A 32 -10.32 -10.30 -0.43
N SER A 33 -11.20 -10.80 0.43
CA SER A 33 -11.11 -10.55 1.87
C SER A 33 -9.93 -11.25 2.54
N PHE A 34 -9.43 -12.32 1.93
CA PHE A 34 -8.33 -13.11 2.48
C PHE A 34 -6.95 -12.50 2.18
N TYR A 35 -6.73 -11.98 0.97
CA TYR A 35 -5.45 -11.40 0.58
C TYR A 35 -5.45 -9.89 0.74
N THR A 36 -4.63 -9.37 1.65
CA THR A 36 -4.46 -7.93 1.94
C THR A 36 -3.99 -7.09 0.76
N MET A 37 -3.45 -7.73 -0.29
CA MET A 37 -3.01 -7.07 -1.52
C MET A 37 -4.17 -6.60 -2.40
N TYR A 38 -5.38 -7.13 -2.22
CA TYR A 38 -6.54 -6.70 -2.98
C TYR A 38 -7.21 -5.52 -2.30
N HIS A 39 -7.38 -4.44 -3.05
CA HIS A 39 -8.08 -3.25 -2.59
C HIS A 39 -9.52 -3.30 -3.06
N THR A 40 -10.46 -3.29 -2.13
CA THR A 40 -11.91 -3.25 -2.42
C THR A 40 -12.48 -1.84 -2.35
N GLU A 41 -11.67 -0.87 -1.92
CA GLU A 41 -12.02 0.55 -1.83
C GLU A 41 -11.05 1.39 -2.69
N PRO A 42 -11.47 2.59 -3.13
CA PRO A 42 -10.62 3.47 -3.92
C PRO A 42 -9.29 3.81 -3.21
N THR A 43 -8.19 3.50 -3.88
CA THR A 43 -6.84 3.84 -3.44
C THR A 43 -6.27 5.00 -4.24
N GLY A 44 -5.25 5.64 -3.70
CA GLY A 44 -4.47 6.63 -4.42
C GLY A 44 -3.57 5.99 -5.47
N LYS A 45 -3.09 6.80 -6.41
CA LYS A 45 -2.18 6.38 -7.49
C LYS A 45 -0.87 5.74 -6.98
N TYR A 46 -0.38 6.20 -5.83
CA TYR A 46 0.85 5.71 -5.19
C TYR A 46 0.54 5.11 -3.83
N ILE A 47 0.68 3.79 -3.74
CA ILE A 47 0.43 3.03 -2.52
C ILE A 47 1.76 2.86 -1.81
N ILE A 48 1.91 3.56 -0.68
CA ILE A 48 3.09 3.56 0.18
C ILE A 48 2.85 2.58 1.31
N LEU A 49 3.64 1.50 1.32
CA LEU A 49 3.57 0.40 2.27
C LEU A 49 4.81 0.43 3.15
N PHE A 50 4.65 0.79 4.42
CA PHE A 50 5.74 0.77 5.39
C PHE A 50 5.82 -0.58 6.09
N CYS A 51 7.00 -1.19 6.09
CA CYS A 51 7.23 -2.38 6.90
C CYS A 51 7.24 -2.00 8.38
N HIS A 52 6.41 -2.65 9.18
CA HIS A 52 6.35 -2.43 10.63
C HIS A 52 6.83 -3.64 11.46
N ASN A 53 7.45 -4.63 10.82
CA ASN A 53 7.97 -5.82 11.51
C ASN A 53 9.33 -5.52 12.21
N ILE A 54 9.80 -6.46 13.03
CA ILE A 54 10.85 -6.26 14.04
C ILE A 54 12.11 -5.55 13.54
N SER A 55 12.66 -5.94 12.39
CA SER A 55 13.89 -5.31 11.87
C SER A 55 13.68 -3.85 11.50
N CYS A 56 12.52 -3.50 10.93
CA CYS A 56 12.20 -2.12 10.59
C CYS A 56 11.82 -1.32 11.84
N GLN A 57 11.09 -1.94 12.77
CA GLN A 57 10.70 -1.32 14.03
C GLN A 57 11.91 -0.94 14.89
N LEU A 58 12.89 -1.85 15.03
CA LEU A 58 14.13 -1.59 15.76
C LEU A 58 14.97 -0.46 15.12
N ASN A 59 14.79 -0.19 13.84
CA ASN A 59 15.44 0.90 13.11
C ASN A 59 14.56 2.16 12.99
N GLY A 60 13.48 2.29 13.77
CA GLY A 60 12.69 3.52 13.85
C GLY A 60 11.66 3.70 12.74
N ALA A 61 11.18 2.62 12.10
CA ALA A 61 10.18 2.72 11.04
C ALA A 61 8.85 3.37 11.49
N ASP A 62 8.46 3.23 12.77
CA ASP A 62 7.25 3.87 13.30
C ASP A 62 7.34 5.40 13.28
N ASP A 63 8.50 5.96 13.62
CA ASP A 63 8.74 7.41 13.58
C ASP A 63 8.69 7.94 12.14
N LEU A 64 9.26 7.18 11.20
CA LEU A 64 9.22 7.51 9.78
C LEU A 64 7.81 7.40 9.19
N PHE A 65 7.02 6.42 9.61
CA PHE A 65 5.63 6.30 9.23
C PHE A 65 4.80 7.50 9.74
N ALA A 66 4.97 7.86 11.01
CA ALA A 66 4.28 9.01 11.59
C ALA A 66 4.67 10.32 10.89
N TYR A 67 5.96 10.51 10.60
CA TYR A 67 6.47 11.64 9.82
C TYR A 67 5.84 11.72 8.43
N THR A 68 5.80 10.59 7.71
CA THR A 68 5.19 10.50 6.37
C THR A 68 3.69 10.83 6.41
N GLY A 69 2.97 10.31 7.42
CA GLY A 69 1.55 10.59 7.61
C GLY A 69 1.26 12.06 7.90
N GLN A 70 2.11 12.73 8.69
CA GLN A 70 1.99 14.18 8.92
C GLN A 70 2.20 14.99 7.64
N LYS A 71 3.22 14.64 6.84
CA LYS A 71 3.53 15.34 5.58
C LYS A 71 2.42 15.20 4.54
N LEU A 72 1.82 14.02 4.44
CA LEU A 72 0.73 13.72 3.51
C LEU A 72 -0.66 14.12 4.05
N GLY A 73 -0.78 14.50 5.33
CA GLY A 73 -2.06 14.81 5.96
C GLY A 73 -2.96 13.59 6.23
N VAL A 74 -2.36 12.39 6.31
CA VAL A 74 -3.03 11.10 6.57
C VAL A 74 -2.41 10.43 7.80
N ILE A 75 -2.63 11.05 8.97
CA ILE A 75 -2.08 10.56 10.24
C ILE A 75 -2.70 9.20 10.58
N GLY A 76 -1.86 8.19 10.79
CA GLY A 76 -2.30 6.81 11.03
C GLY A 76 -2.51 5.98 9.76
N GLY A 77 -2.26 6.57 8.59
CA GLY A 77 -2.50 5.94 7.29
C GLY A 77 -3.77 6.44 6.62
N GLY A 78 -4.10 5.84 5.47
CA GLY A 78 -5.23 6.21 4.63
C GLY A 78 -4.82 6.90 3.33
N THR A 79 -5.83 7.35 2.59
CA THR A 79 -5.65 7.97 1.27
C THR A 79 -5.75 9.48 1.39
N THR A 80 -4.85 10.19 0.70
CA THR A 80 -4.83 11.65 0.68
C THR A 80 -6.05 12.23 -0.03
N LYS A 81 -6.43 13.47 0.30
CA LYS A 81 -7.63 14.13 -0.27
C LYS A 81 -7.56 14.35 -1.78
N ASP A 82 -6.36 14.41 -2.33
CA ASP A 82 -6.08 14.52 -3.76
C ASP A 82 -6.05 13.15 -4.47
N SER A 83 -6.31 12.05 -3.75
CA SER A 83 -6.24 10.67 -4.24
C SER A 83 -4.91 10.32 -4.90
N LYS A 84 -3.82 11.01 -4.53
CA LYS A 84 -2.50 10.75 -5.08
C LYS A 84 -1.77 9.66 -4.31
N PHE A 85 -1.85 9.66 -2.98
CA PHE A 85 -1.11 8.74 -2.12
C PHE A 85 -2.04 7.96 -1.20
N THR A 86 -1.74 6.68 -0.99
CA THR A 86 -2.30 5.86 0.09
C THR A 86 -1.17 5.39 0.97
N LEU A 87 -1.21 5.74 2.25
CA LEU A 87 -0.23 5.31 3.25
C LEU A 87 -0.81 4.16 4.07
N HIS A 88 -0.09 3.04 4.14
CA HIS A 88 -0.54 1.87 4.89
C HIS A 88 0.66 1.17 5.56
N LYS A 89 0.42 0.56 6.74
CA LYS A 89 1.42 -0.29 7.39
C LYS A 89 1.27 -1.70 6.85
N GLU A 90 2.34 -2.25 6.32
CA GLU A 90 2.40 -3.62 5.82
C GLU A 90 3.25 -4.47 6.76
N GLU A 91 2.99 -5.76 6.74
CA GLU A 91 3.84 -6.75 7.40
C GLU A 91 5.24 -6.82 6.75
N CYS A 92 6.01 -7.84 7.10
CA CYS A 92 7.38 -8.01 6.62
C CYS A 92 7.47 -7.96 5.09
N LEU A 93 8.19 -6.96 4.58
CA LEU A 93 8.50 -6.76 3.17
C LEU A 93 9.78 -7.50 2.71
N ALA A 94 10.37 -8.33 3.57
CA ALA A 94 11.49 -9.23 3.29
C ALA A 94 12.82 -8.60 2.80
N ALA A 95 13.01 -7.28 2.84
CA ALA A 95 14.31 -6.64 2.52
C ALA A 95 15.11 -6.24 3.78
N CYS A 96 15.09 -7.07 4.83
CA CYS A 96 15.54 -6.69 6.18
C CYS A 96 16.98 -6.14 6.26
N CYS A 97 17.84 -6.48 5.29
CA CYS A 97 19.20 -5.95 5.16
C CYS A 97 19.24 -4.42 4.96
N GLY A 98 18.17 -3.83 4.44
CA GLY A 98 18.01 -2.39 4.19
C GLY A 98 16.95 -1.74 5.07
N ALA A 99 16.71 -2.26 6.28
CA ALA A 99 15.78 -1.65 7.23
C ALA A 99 16.28 -0.26 7.70
N PRO A 100 15.40 0.75 7.89
CA PRO A 100 13.95 0.71 7.68
C PRO A 100 13.60 0.88 6.19
N MET A 101 12.53 0.22 5.74
CA MET A 101 12.12 0.21 4.33
C MET A 101 10.64 0.53 4.13
N MET A 102 10.32 0.96 2.92
CA MET A 102 8.95 1.07 2.42
C MET A 102 8.89 0.60 0.97
N ARG A 103 7.72 0.20 0.52
CA ARG A 103 7.43 -0.07 -0.88
C ARG A 103 6.47 0.97 -1.40
N VAL A 104 6.79 1.58 -2.54
CA VAL A 104 5.85 2.43 -3.29
C VAL A 104 5.41 1.65 -4.52
N ASN A 105 4.14 1.23 -4.55
CA ASN A 105 3.61 0.30 -5.55
C ASN A 105 4.46 -0.97 -5.66
N ASP A 106 5.27 -1.11 -6.72
CA ASP A 106 6.14 -2.27 -6.97
C ASP A 106 7.63 -1.99 -6.66
N THR A 107 7.98 -0.78 -6.23
CA THR A 107 9.38 -0.37 -6.00
C THR A 107 9.74 -0.34 -4.51
N PHE A 108 10.81 -1.05 -4.15
CA PHE A 108 11.34 -1.04 -2.79
C PHE A 108 12.28 0.14 -2.58
N HIS A 109 12.13 0.79 -1.42
CA HIS A 109 13.00 1.85 -0.94
C HIS A 109 13.54 1.47 0.44
N GLU A 110 14.84 1.21 0.47
CA GLU A 110 15.58 0.75 1.66
C GLU A 110 16.37 1.90 2.30
N ASN A 111 16.89 1.69 3.52
CA ASN A 111 17.70 2.64 4.29
C ASN A 111 17.03 4.01 4.35
N LEU A 112 15.76 4.04 4.76
CA LEU A 112 14.96 5.24 4.78
C LEU A 112 15.44 6.21 5.86
N THR A 113 15.49 7.48 5.48
CA THR A 113 15.61 8.63 6.38
C THR A 113 14.52 9.63 6.03
N LYS A 114 14.30 10.64 6.87
CA LYS A 114 13.31 11.70 6.59
C LYS A 114 13.61 12.40 5.26
N GLU A 115 14.88 12.71 5.02
CA GLU A 115 15.36 13.35 3.79
C GLU A 115 15.13 12.46 2.56
N LYS A 116 15.35 11.15 2.70
CA LYS A 116 15.13 10.20 1.62
C LYS A 116 13.65 10.03 1.31
N ILE A 117 12.79 10.01 2.33
CA ILE A 117 11.33 9.99 2.16
C ILE A 117 10.89 11.23 1.40
N ASP A 118 11.41 12.40 1.76
CA ASP A 118 11.10 13.66 1.08
C ASP A 118 11.47 13.61 -0.40
N GLN A 119 12.69 13.17 -0.71
CA GLN A 119 13.14 12.99 -2.09
C GLN A 119 12.25 12.02 -2.88
N ILE A 120 11.83 10.92 -2.24
CA ILE A 120 10.95 9.94 -2.89
C ILE A 120 9.59 10.58 -3.16
N LEU A 121 8.97 11.23 -2.18
CA LEU A 121 7.67 11.88 -2.34
C LEU A 121 7.70 12.98 -3.42
N ASP A 122 8.76 13.78 -3.47
CA ASP A 122 8.93 14.85 -4.47
C ASP A 122 9.19 14.29 -5.88
N SER A 123 9.78 13.10 -6.00
CA SER A 123 10.02 12.43 -7.27
C SER A 123 8.76 11.83 -7.90
N LEU A 124 7.67 11.70 -7.14
CA LEU A 124 6.43 11.04 -7.58
C LEU A 124 5.48 12.08 -8.22
N PRO A 125 5.18 11.98 -9.53
CA PRO A 125 4.40 12.96 -10.28
C PRO A 125 2.90 12.97 -9.97
#